data_AF-A0A1H1HWM1-F1
#
_entry.id   AF-A0A1H1HWM1-F1
#
_cell.length_a   1.000
_cell.length_b   1.000
_cell.length_c   1.000
_cell.angle_alpha   90.00
_cell.angle_beta   90.00
_cell.angle_gamma   90.00
#
_symmetry.space_group_name_H-M   'P 1'
#
loop_
_entity.id
_entity.type
_entity.pdbx_description
1 polymer ?
#
loop_
_entity_poly.entity_id
_entity_poly.type
_entity_poly.pdbx_seq_one_letter_code
_entity_poly.pdbx_strand_id
1 'polypeptide(L)'
;MLRSLLIAFGLFEIAKPRPVVEACERIGLENPENVDRRSWALWGARLEGLVFVWLLARRESGARPVSALLALSGAVLVAVPQPIIELSQRLVYENTADLELKSWVKPAARLLGVLYLLVGVLSSRGRDESESEAVETAETA
;
A
#
# COMPACT_ATOMS: atom_id res chain seq x y z
N MET A 1 10.76 -13.39 9.82
CA MET A 1 9.50 -13.44 10.62
C MET A 1 8.46 -12.43 10.11
N LEU A 2 8.81 -11.15 9.95
CA LEU A 2 7.90 -10.12 9.44
C LEU A 2 7.20 -10.50 8.12
N ARG A 3 7.95 -10.98 7.11
CA ARG A 3 7.37 -11.45 5.85
C ARG A 3 6.28 -12.50 6.02
N SER A 4 6.52 -13.50 6.86
CA SER A 4 5.54 -14.55 7.15
C SER A 4 4.29 -14.00 7.83
N LEU A 5 4.44 -13.03 8.74
CA LEU A 5 3.32 -12.33 9.37
C LEU A 5 2.51 -11.51 8.35
N LEU A 6 3.18 -10.79 7.45
CA LEU A 6 2.52 -10.02 6.39
C LEU A 6 1.79 -10.92 5.40
N ILE A 7 2.38 -12.07 5.02
CA ILE A 7 1.70 -13.07 4.19
C ILE A 7 0.48 -13.64 4.91
N ALA A 8 0.60 -13.98 6.19
CA ALA A 8 -0.53 -14.47 6.99
C ALA A 8 -1.64 -13.41 7.10
N PHE A 9 -1.28 -12.14 7.27
CA PHE A 9 -2.22 -11.02 7.26
C PHE A 9 -2.95 -10.89 5.92
N GLY A 10 -2.23 -10.91 4.79
CA GLY A 10 -2.86 -10.85 3.47
C GLY A 10 -3.76 -12.06 3.19
N LEU A 11 -3.38 -13.27 3.62
CA LEU A 11 -4.25 -14.44 3.53
C LEU A 11 -5.51 -14.30 4.38
N PHE A 12 -5.39 -13.70 5.57
CA PHE A 12 -6.53 -13.40 6.43
C PHE A 12 -7.49 -12.40 5.76
N GLU A 13 -6.96 -11.35 5.13
CA GLU A 13 -7.76 -10.37 4.38
C GLU A 13 -8.51 -11.01 3.21
N ILE A 14 -7.87 -11.90 2.44
CA ILE A 14 -8.52 -12.65 1.36
C ILE A 14 -9.69 -13.50 1.90
N ALA A 15 -9.46 -14.22 2.99
CA ALA A 15 -10.44 -15.14 3.56
C ALA A 15 -11.61 -14.39 4.21
N LYS A 16 -11.29 -13.34 4.97
CA LYS A 16 -12.23 -12.55 5.76
C LYS A 16 -11.89 -11.06 5.59
N PRO A 17 -12.33 -10.42 4.49
CA PRO A 17 -12.05 -9.00 4.26
C PRO A 17 -12.85 -8.08 5.18
N ARG A 18 -14.04 -8.51 5.63
CA ARG A 18 -14.97 -7.66 6.41
C ARG A 18 -14.35 -7.07 7.69
N PRO A 19 -13.71 -7.86 8.58
CA PRO A 19 -13.13 -7.32 9.80
C PRO A 19 -11.98 -6.33 9.53
N VAL A 20 -11.24 -6.53 8.44
CA VAL A 20 -10.15 -5.63 8.04
C VAL A 20 -10.73 -4.29 7.59
N VAL A 21 -11.72 -4.32 6.67
CA VAL A 21 -12.41 -3.13 6.17
C VAL A 21 -13.09 -2.36 7.32
N GLU A 22 -13.81 -3.04 8.20
CA GLU A 22 -14.45 -2.42 9.37
C GLU A 22 -13.43 -1.78 10.33
N ALA A 23 -12.26 -2.40 10.51
CA ALA A 23 -11.19 -1.80 11.30
C ALA A 23 -10.65 -0.53 10.62
N CYS A 24 -10.38 -0.58 9.31
CA CYS A 24 -9.94 0.57 8.52
C CYS A 24 -10.94 1.73 8.55
N GLU A 25 -12.25 1.44 8.49
CA GLU A 25 -13.30 2.45 8.61
C GLU A 25 -13.31 3.10 9.99
N ARG A 26 -13.28 2.32 11.08
CA ARG A 26 -13.23 2.89 12.45
C ARG A 26 -11.99 3.76 12.69
N ILE A 27 -10.90 3.37 12.04
CA ILE A 27 -9.64 4.09 12.08
C ILE A 27 -9.77 5.39 11.26
N GLY A 28 -10.26 5.34 10.02
CA GLY A 28 -10.26 6.48 9.11
C GLY A 28 -11.45 7.43 9.22
N LEU A 29 -12.62 6.94 9.62
CA LEU A 29 -13.87 7.69 9.61
C LEU A 29 -14.25 8.17 11.01
N GLU A 30 -14.85 9.35 11.07
CA GLU A 30 -15.51 9.86 12.27
C GLU A 30 -16.86 9.17 12.50
N ASN A 31 -17.53 8.77 11.42
CA ASN A 31 -18.85 8.14 11.41
C ASN A 31 -18.85 6.72 10.76
N PRO A 32 -18.07 5.75 11.27
CA PRO A 32 -17.90 4.43 10.66
C PRO A 32 -19.17 3.55 10.62
N GLU A 33 -20.19 3.87 11.42
CA GLU A 33 -21.49 3.19 11.41
C GLU A 33 -22.42 3.61 10.26
N ASN A 34 -22.18 4.78 9.64
CA ASN A 34 -23.00 5.36 8.58
C ASN A 34 -22.37 5.16 7.20
N VAL A 35 -22.02 3.92 6.88
CA VAL A 35 -21.21 3.60 5.68
C VAL A 35 -21.96 2.64 4.76
N ASP A 36 -22.29 3.12 3.56
CA ASP A 36 -22.89 2.30 2.51
C ASP A 36 -21.80 1.83 1.55
N ARG A 37 -21.31 0.60 1.80
CA ARG A 37 -20.31 -0.04 0.95
C ARG A 37 -20.95 -0.54 -0.34
N ARG A 38 -20.25 -0.33 -1.45
CA ARG A 38 -20.59 -0.93 -2.74
C ARG A 38 -20.47 -2.46 -2.66
N SER A 39 -21.32 -3.16 -3.40
CA SER A 39 -21.34 -4.64 -3.42
C SER A 39 -20.00 -5.28 -3.82
N TRP A 40 -19.19 -4.58 -4.60
CA TRP A 40 -17.85 -5.02 -5.02
C TRP A 40 -16.72 -4.64 -4.05
N ALA A 41 -16.96 -3.82 -3.03
CA ALA A 41 -15.92 -3.37 -2.10
C ALA A 41 -15.17 -4.55 -1.45
N LEU A 42 -15.91 -5.58 -1.02
CA LEU A 42 -15.33 -6.78 -0.43
C LEU A 42 -14.57 -7.63 -1.46
N TRP A 43 -14.97 -7.60 -2.73
CA TRP A 43 -14.20 -8.24 -3.80
C TRP A 43 -12.91 -7.48 -4.07
N GLY A 44 -12.95 -6.15 -4.04
CA GLY A 44 -11.76 -5.30 -4.11
C GLY A 44 -10.74 -5.62 -3.02
N ALA A 45 -11.18 -5.70 -1.77
CA ALA A 45 -10.31 -6.06 -0.64
C ALA A 45 -9.68 -7.46 -0.80
N ARG A 46 -10.42 -8.44 -1.34
CA ARG A 46 -9.84 -9.76 -1.64
C ARG A 46 -8.78 -9.69 -2.73
N LEU A 47 -8.99 -8.90 -3.77
CA LEU A 47 -8.00 -8.70 -4.82
C LEU A 47 -6.77 -7.97 -4.30
N GLU A 48 -6.94 -6.99 -3.41
CA GLU A 48 -5.85 -6.30 -2.73
C GLU A 48 -5.00 -7.28 -1.91
N GLY A 49 -5.62 -8.06 -1.03
CA GLY A 49 -4.93 -9.11 -0.28
C GLY A 49 -4.24 -10.14 -1.18
N LEU A 50 -4.85 -10.53 -2.31
CA LEU A 50 -4.24 -11.45 -3.28
C LEU A 50 -2.99 -10.86 -3.93
N VAL A 51 -3.06 -9.61 -4.40
CA VAL A 51 -1.92 -8.90 -4.98
C VAL A 51 -0.82 -8.72 -3.94
N PHE A 52 -1.18 -8.38 -2.70
CA PHE A 52 -0.24 -8.20 -1.59
C PHE A 52 0.50 -9.50 -1.27
N VAL A 53 -0.22 -10.62 -1.08
CA VAL A 53 0.37 -11.94 -0.84
C VAL A 53 1.22 -12.38 -2.01
N TRP A 54 0.73 -12.23 -3.25
CA TRP A 54 1.48 -12.60 -4.45
C TRP A 54 2.81 -11.84 -4.54
N LEU A 55 2.78 -10.54 -4.25
CA LEU A 55 3.96 -9.69 -4.24
C LEU A 55 4.96 -10.12 -3.15
N LEU A 56 4.46 -10.40 -1.95
CA LEU A 56 5.24 -10.89 -0.81
C LEU A 56 5.71 -12.33 -0.98
N ALA A 57 5.09 -13.14 -1.82
CA ALA A 57 5.48 -14.53 -2.06
C ALA A 57 6.62 -14.63 -3.09
N ARG A 58 6.72 -13.67 -4.03
CA ARG A 58 7.83 -13.58 -4.98
C ARG A 58 9.13 -13.30 -4.22
N ARG A 59 10.08 -14.24 -4.28
CA ARG A 59 11.27 -14.22 -3.41
C ARG A 59 12.38 -13.32 -3.94
N GLU A 60 12.61 -13.27 -5.26
CA GLU A 60 13.83 -12.66 -5.83
C GLU A 60 13.65 -12.01 -7.22
N SER A 61 12.49 -12.13 -7.88
CA SER A 61 12.36 -11.70 -9.28
C SER A 61 11.71 -10.31 -9.42
N GLY A 62 12.53 -9.28 -9.57
CA GLY A 62 12.13 -8.02 -10.22
C GLY A 62 11.43 -6.99 -9.34
N ALA A 63 12.06 -6.57 -8.24
CA ALA A 63 11.55 -5.49 -7.38
C ALA A 63 11.51 -4.10 -8.05
N ARG A 64 12.18 -3.90 -9.21
CA ARG A 64 12.25 -2.59 -9.90
C ARG A 64 10.89 -1.97 -10.25
N PRO A 65 9.98 -2.65 -10.98
CA PRO A 65 8.67 -2.06 -11.29
C PRO A 65 7.85 -1.78 -10.02
N VAL A 66 7.98 -2.61 -8.99
CA VAL A 66 7.23 -2.49 -7.74
C VAL A 66 7.73 -1.32 -6.91
N SER A 67 9.05 -1.19 -6.73
CA SER A 67 9.65 -0.08 -5.98
C SER A 67 9.49 1.24 -6.73
N ALA A 68 9.56 1.24 -8.06
CA ALA A 68 9.26 2.42 -8.88
C ALA A 68 7.78 2.82 -8.79
N LEU A 69 6.86 1.86 -8.85
CA LEU A 69 5.44 2.12 -8.68
C LEU A 69 5.14 2.64 -7.28
N LEU A 70 5.72 2.05 -6.24
CA LEU A 70 5.61 2.54 -4.86
C LEU A 70 6.16 3.97 -4.74
N ALA A 71 7.33 4.26 -5.30
CA ALA A 71 7.90 5.60 -5.28
C ALA A 71 6.98 6.61 -5.98
N LEU A 72 6.43 6.26 -7.14
CA LEU A 72 5.49 7.10 -7.87
C LEU A 72 4.20 7.33 -7.06
N SER A 73 3.59 6.26 -6.55
CA SER A 73 2.43 6.34 -5.67
C SER A 73 2.72 7.18 -4.42
N GLY A 74 3.91 7.05 -3.85
CA GLY A 74 4.37 7.81 -2.71
C GLY A 74 4.48 9.31 -3.02
N ALA A 75 5.06 9.67 -4.15
CA ALA A 75 5.13 11.06 -4.61
C ALA A 75 3.74 11.68 -4.77
N VAL A 76 2.82 10.94 -5.41
CA VAL A 76 1.43 11.37 -5.58
C VAL A 76 0.75 11.54 -4.22
N LEU A 77 0.92 10.61 -3.29
CA LEU A 77 0.27 10.65 -1.97
C LEU A 77 0.81 11.77 -1.08
N VAL A 78 2.10 12.12 -1.21
CA VAL A 78 2.69 13.28 -0.52
C VAL A 78 2.15 14.60 -1.10
N ALA A 79 2.17 14.74 -2.43
CA ALA A 79 1.82 15.97 -3.12
C ALA A 79 0.31 16.26 -3.08
N VAL A 80 -0.49 15.25 -3.43
CA VAL A 80 -1.94 15.36 -3.62
C VAL A 80 -2.68 14.21 -2.93
N PRO A 81 -2.65 14.14 -1.58
CA PRO A 81 -3.35 13.07 -0.85
C PRO A 81 -4.88 13.13 -1.03
N GLN A 82 -5.44 14.33 -1.13
CA GLN A 82 -6.89 14.53 -1.10
C GLN A 82 -7.62 13.87 -2.29
N PRO A 83 -7.20 14.06 -3.56
CA PRO A 83 -7.82 13.36 -4.68
C PRO A 83 -7.72 11.84 -4.58
N ILE A 84 -6.64 11.30 -4.01
CA ILE A 84 -6.47 9.85 -3.83
C ILE A 84 -7.44 9.31 -2.79
N ILE A 85 -7.64 10.04 -1.69
CA ILE A 85 -8.63 9.68 -0.66
C ILE A 85 -10.05 9.75 -1.22
N GLU A 86 -10.39 10.80 -1.96
CA GLU A 86 -11.73 10.91 -2.57
C GLU A 86 -11.97 9.83 -3.63
N LEU A 87 -10.94 9.48 -4.41
CA LEU A 87 -11.02 8.38 -5.37
C LEU A 87 -11.25 7.04 -4.66
N SER A 88 -10.50 6.76 -3.59
CA SER A 88 -10.68 5.53 -2.83
C SER A 88 -12.06 5.45 -2.20
N GLN A 89 -12.57 6.56 -1.66
CA GLN A 89 -13.94 6.62 -1.14
C GLN A 89 -14.98 6.32 -2.23
N ARG A 90 -14.87 6.92 -3.42
CA ARG A 90 -15.81 6.69 -4.54
C ARG A 90 -15.80 5.26 -5.05
N LEU A 91 -14.64 4.60 -5.01
CA LEU A 91 -14.52 3.20 -5.41
C LEU A 91 -15.18 2.24 -4.42
N VAL A 92 -15.15 2.56 -3.13
CA VAL A 92 -15.57 1.67 -2.04
C VAL A 92 -17.01 1.95 -1.60
N TYR A 93 -17.44 3.21 -1.59
CA TYR A 93 -18.68 3.65 -0.96
C TYR A 93 -19.66 4.25 -1.97
N GLU A 94 -20.95 4.08 -1.69
CA GLU A 94 -22.05 4.70 -2.42
C GLU A 94 -22.35 6.10 -1.88
N ASN A 95 -22.31 6.26 -0.55
CA ASN A 95 -22.65 7.48 0.17
C ASN A 95 -21.43 8.38 0.45
N THR A 96 -20.56 8.63 -0.55
CA THR A 96 -19.30 9.36 -0.32
C THR A 96 -19.45 10.77 0.23
N ALA A 97 -20.59 11.42 -0.03
CA ALA A 97 -20.84 12.79 0.44
C ALA A 97 -21.07 12.86 1.96
N ASP A 98 -21.47 11.75 2.56
CA ASP A 98 -21.80 11.65 3.99
C ASP A 98 -20.61 11.15 4.82
N LEU A 99 -19.47 10.84 4.19
CA LEU A 99 -18.30 10.30 4.89
C LEU A 99 -17.49 11.41 5.55
N GLU A 100 -17.37 11.34 6.87
CA GLU A 100 -16.54 12.25 7.64
C GLU A 100 -15.21 11.58 7.95
N LEU A 101 -14.12 12.16 7.45
CA LEU A 101 -12.78 11.65 7.69
C LEU A 101 -12.22 12.24 8.97
N LYS A 102 -11.55 11.40 9.78
CA LYS A 102 -10.77 11.91 10.90
C LYS A 102 -9.69 12.86 10.41
N SER A 103 -9.45 13.93 11.16
CA SER A 103 -8.45 14.96 10.84
C SER A 103 -7.03 14.43 10.57
N TRP A 104 -6.70 13.25 11.10
CA TRP A 104 -5.40 12.61 10.94
C TRP A 104 -5.25 11.77 9.66
N VAL A 105 -6.33 11.48 8.92
CA VAL A 105 -6.26 10.65 7.70
C VAL A 105 -5.35 11.27 6.66
N LYS A 106 -5.52 12.57 6.40
CA LYS A 106 -4.71 13.30 5.42
C LYS A 106 -3.21 13.32 5.77
N PRO A 107 -2.78 13.64 7.01
CA PRO A 107 -1.36 13.54 7.36
C PRO A 107 -0.85 12.09 7.37
N ALA A 108 -1.65 11.09 7.76
CA ALA A 108 -1.24 9.70 7.66
C ALA A 108 -1.05 9.22 6.23
N ALA A 109 -1.91 9.64 5.28
CA ALA A 109 -1.72 9.36 3.87
C ALA A 109 -0.39 9.95 3.37
N ARG A 110 -0.06 11.19 3.73
CA ARG A 110 1.25 11.78 3.39
C ARG A 110 2.42 11.01 3.99
N LEU A 111 2.31 10.61 5.26
CA LEU A 111 3.35 9.85 5.95
C LEU A 111 3.56 8.48 5.30
N LEU A 112 2.49 7.82 4.88
CA LEU A 112 2.55 6.59 4.08
C LEU A 112 3.24 6.84 2.73
N GLY A 113 2.97 7.98 2.10
CA GLY A 113 3.64 8.36 0.85
C GLY A 113 5.16 8.56 1.03
N VAL A 114 5.58 9.19 2.13
CA VAL A 114 7.00 9.31 2.50
C VAL A 114 7.63 7.92 2.69
N LEU A 115 6.93 7.01 3.37
CA LEU A 115 7.41 5.64 3.55
C LEU A 115 7.62 4.93 2.20
N TYR A 116 6.69 5.07 1.26
CA TYR A 116 6.84 4.47 -0.08
C TYR A 116 8.00 5.07 -0.87
N LEU A 117 8.22 6.37 -0.77
CA LEU A 117 9.40 7.02 -1.36
C LEU A 117 10.71 6.50 -0.76
N LEU A 118 10.77 6.34 0.56
CA LEU A 118 11.94 5.77 1.23
C LEU A 118 12.24 4.36 0.74
N VAL A 119 11.21 3.51 0.59
CA VAL A 119 11.36 2.15 0.02
C VAL A 119 11.92 2.23 -1.40
N GLY A 120 11.43 3.15 -2.23
CA GLY A 120 11.95 3.40 -3.58
C GLY A 120 13.44 3.75 -3.59
N VAL A 121 13.84 4.74 -2.79
CA VAL A 121 15.23 5.22 -2.68
C VAL A 121 16.17 4.14 -2.12
N LEU A 122 15.74 3.41 -1.10
CA LEU A 122 16.57 2.37 -0.50
C LEU A 122 16.76 1.19 -1.46
N SER A 123 15.72 0.87 -2.24
CA SER A 123 15.77 -0.16 -3.29
C SER A 123 16.68 0.24 -4.46
N SER A 124 16.82 1.53 -4.78
CA SER A 124 17.77 1.99 -5.79
C SER A 124 19.21 2.00 -5.26
N ARG A 125 19.42 2.38 -3.99
CA ARG A 125 20.76 2.55 -3.41
C ARG A 125 21.50 1.24 -3.17
N GLY A 126 20.81 0.20 -2.71
CA GLY A 126 21.41 -1.14 -2.58
C GLY A 126 21.85 -1.77 -3.91
N ARG A 127 21.48 -1.16 -5.05
CA ARG A 127 21.93 -1.58 -6.38
C ARG A 127 23.27 -0.96 -6.77
N ASP A 128 23.48 0.31 -6.43
CA ASP A 128 24.72 1.03 -6.76
C ASP A 128 25.91 0.38 -6.05
N GLU A 129 25.71 -0.14 -4.83
CA GLU A 129 26.73 -0.89 -4.07
C GLU A 129 27.06 -2.25 -4.71
N SER A 130 26.06 -3.06 -5.10
CA SER A 130 26.31 -4.35 -5.77
C SER A 130 26.90 -4.23 -7.18
N GLU A 131 26.57 -3.16 -7.92
CA GLU A 131 27.14 -2.90 -9.25
C GLU A 131 28.61 -2.44 -9.12
N SER A 132 28.94 -1.66 -8.09
CA SER A 132 30.32 -1.26 -7.78
C SER A 132 31.20 -2.44 -7.35
N GLU A 133 30.71 -3.33 -6.48
CA GLU A 133 31.47 -4.54 -6.06
C GLU A 133 31.72 -5.49 -7.24
N ALA A 134 30.74 -5.67 -8.14
CA ALA A 134 30.90 -6.53 -9.31
C ALA A 134 31.95 -6.00 -10.31
N VAL A 135 32.03 -4.68 -10.49
CA VAL A 135 33.05 -4.05 -11.35
C VAL A 135 34.44 -4.15 -10.72
N GLU A 136 34.57 -3.91 -9.41
CA GLU A 136 35.85 -4.03 -8.69
C GLU A 136 36.40 -5.46 -8.68
N THR A 137 35.53 -6.47 -8.55
CA THR A 137 35.92 -7.89 -8.60
C THR A 137 36.34 -8.32 -10.01
N ALA A 138 35.77 -7.72 -11.06
CA ALA A 138 36.15 -8.01 -12.45
C ALA A 138 37.46 -7.34 -12.86
N GLU A 139 37.84 -6.22 -12.23
CA GLU A 139 39.09 -5.50 -12.49
C GLU A 139 40.29 -6.11 -11.75
N THR A 140 40.05 -6.92 -10.72
CA THR A 140 41.07 -7.59 -9.90
C THR A 140 41.33 -9.07 -10.26
N ALA A 141 40.63 -9.60 -11.27
CA ALA A 141 40.77 -10.97 -11.79
C ALA A 141 41.57 -11.02 -13.11
#